data_AF-A0A2H0N1B1-F1
#
_entry.id   AF-A0A2H0N1B1-F1
#
_cell.length_a   1.000
_cell.length_b   1.000
_cell.length_c   1.000
_cell.angle_alpha   90.00
_cell.angle_beta   90.00
_cell.angle_gamma   90.00
#
_symmetry.space_group_name_H-M   'P 1'
#
loop_
_entity.id
_entity.type
_entity.pdbx_description
1 polymer ?
#
loop_
_entity_poly.entity_id
_entity_poly.type
_entity_poly.pdbx_seq_one_letter_code
_entity_poly.pdbx_strand_id
1 'polypeptide(L)' 'MVKRKVDKEKIQKILENRGYKDGEPPRGWEVHHIIPLAEGGKDTPKNIRVIPKSKHQRIHKNRKERGEE' A
#
# COMPACT_ATOMS: atom_id res chain seq x y z
N MET A 1 -9.33 -8.49 -17.15
CA MET A 1 -8.35 -7.76 -16.31
C MET A 1 -7.69 -8.73 -15.34
N VAL A 2 -6.37 -8.91 -15.41
CA VAL A 2 -5.64 -9.72 -14.43
C VAL A 2 -5.56 -8.90 -13.14
N LYS A 3 -6.31 -9.29 -12.11
CA LYS A 3 -6.17 -8.70 -10.77
C LYS A 3 -4.75 -9.01 -10.29
N ARG A 4 -3.86 -8.02 -10.34
CA ARG A 4 -2.51 -8.17 -9.79
C ARG A 4 -2.64 -8.40 -8.29
N LYS A 5 -2.07 -9.53 -7.83
CA LYS A 5 -1.96 -9.84 -6.42
C LYS A 5 -0.82 -9.04 -5.82
N VAL A 6 -0.93 -8.74 -4.53
CA VAL A 6 0.12 -8.08 -3.78
C VAL A 6 1.31 -9.03 -3.63
N ASP A 7 2.51 -8.57 -3.96
CA ASP A 7 3.74 -9.34 -3.73
C ASP A 7 4.27 -9.07 -2.31
N LYS A 8 3.83 -9.89 -1.35
CA LYS A 8 4.17 -9.71 0.08
C LYS A 8 5.67 -9.71 0.35
N GLU A 9 6.41 -10.66 -0.23
CA GLU A 9 7.88 -10.73 -0.09
C GLU A 9 8.57 -9.49 -0.63
N LYS A 10 8.03 -8.91 -1.71
CA LYS A 10 8.58 -7.70 -2.30
C LYS A 10 8.30 -6.48 -1.43
N ILE A 11 7.10 -6.38 -0.86
CA ILE A 11 6.75 -5.34 0.11
C ILE A 11 7.65 -5.44 1.33
N GLN A 12 7.85 -6.64 1.87
CA GLN A 12 8.71 -6.89 3.02
C GLN A 12 10.13 -6.38 2.76
N LYS A 13 10.74 -6.79 1.64
CA LYS A 13 12.06 -6.30 1.21
C LYS A 13 12.09 -4.77 1.06
N ILE A 14 11.03 -4.16 0.52
CA ILE A 14 10.94 -2.69 0.39
C ILE A 14 10.90 -2.03 1.77
N LEU A 15 10.19 -2.62 2.73
CA LEU A 15 10.09 -2.12 4.09
C LEU A 15 11.42 -2.28 4.85
N GLU A 16 12.07 -3.44 4.74
CA GLU A 16 13.41 -3.67 5.31
C GLU A 16 14.43 -2.65 4.78
N ASN A 17 14.46 -2.45 3.45
CA ASN A 17 15.35 -1.45 2.82
C ASN A 17 15.05 0.00 3.24
N ARG A 18 13.87 0.27 3.79
CA ARG A 18 13.46 1.58 4.32
C ARG A 18 13.75 1.74 5.81
N GLY A 19 14.30 0.72 6.47
CA GLY A 19 14.61 0.73 7.89
C GLY A 19 13.44 0.33 8.80
N TYR A 20 12.37 -0.26 8.24
CA TYR A 20 11.32 -0.84 9.06
C TYR A 20 11.80 -2.19 9.62
N LYS A 21 11.73 -2.34 10.95
CA LYS A 21 12.07 -3.60 11.62
C LYS A 21 11.14 -4.71 11.14
N ASP A 22 11.71 -5.88 10.91
CA ASP A 22 11.01 -7.11 10.49
C ASP A 22 10.33 -7.01 9.11
N GLY A 23 10.59 -5.92 8.35
CA GLY A 23 9.92 -5.65 7.09
C GLY A 23 8.42 -5.38 7.26
N GLU A 24 8.03 -4.83 8.41
CA GLU A 24 6.63 -4.55 8.74
C GLU A 24 6.40 -3.06 9.07
N PRO A 25 5.25 -2.49 8.71
CA PRO A 25 4.90 -1.14 9.14
C PRO A 25 4.72 -1.11 10.67
N PRO A 26 5.06 0.01 11.33
CA PRO A 26 4.90 0.13 12.77
C PRO A 26 3.43 -0.01 13.18
N ARG A 27 3.18 -0.36 14.44
CA ARG A 27 1.83 -0.54 14.95
C ARG A 27 0.98 0.71 14.72
N GLY A 28 -0.19 0.52 14.11
CA GLY A 28 -1.11 1.62 13.75
C GLY A 28 -0.86 2.21 12.36
N TRP A 29 0.11 1.71 11.62
CA TRP A 29 0.39 2.08 10.23
C TRP A 29 0.15 0.90 9.28
N GLU A 30 -0.11 1.22 8.01
CA GLU A 30 -0.38 0.28 6.95
C GLU A 30 0.34 0.68 5.67
N VAL A 31 0.69 -0.33 4.88
CA VAL A 31 1.21 -0.19 3.53
C VAL A 31 0.07 0.22 2.60
N HIS A 32 0.28 1.30 1.86
CA HIS A 32 -0.67 1.83 0.90
C HIS A 32 -0.01 2.06 -0.45
N HIS A 33 -0.64 1.54 -1.50
CA HIS A 33 -0.26 1.83 -2.89
C HIS A 33 -0.83 3.18 -3.32
N ILE A 34 0.05 4.08 -3.78
CA ILE A 34 -0.33 5.39 -4.31
C ILE A 34 -1.23 5.20 -5.54
N ILE A 35 -0.75 4.40 -6.51
CA ILE A 35 -1.52 3.89 -7.64
C ILE A 35 -1.98 2.48 -7.28
N PRO A 36 -3.29 2.21 -7.22
CA PRO A 36 -3.87 0.89 -6.99
C PRO A 36 -3.34 -0.16 -7.98
N LEU A 37 -3.21 -1.40 -7.53
CA LEU A 37 -2.83 -2.52 -8.40
C LEU A 37 -3.85 -2.73 -9.55
N ALA A 38 -5.13 -2.44 -9.30
CA ALA A 38 -6.19 -2.50 -10.30
C ALA A 38 -5.99 -1.51 -11.45
N GLU A 39 -5.40 -0.35 -11.17
CA GLU A 39 -5.12 0.72 -12.14
C GLU A 39 -3.71 0.59 -12.77
N GLY A 40 -3.05 -0.56 -12.60
CA GLY A 40 -1.71 -0.81 -13.14
C GLY A 40 -0.55 -0.46 -12.20
N GLY A 41 -0.86 -0.09 -10.95
CA GLY A 41 0.12 0.05 -9.88
C GLY A 41 1.01 -1.18 -9.70
N LYS A 42 2.19 -0.96 -9.12
CA LYS A 42 3.20 -2.01 -8.88
C LYS A 42 3.74 -1.93 -7.45
N ASP A 43 4.17 -3.06 -6.91
CA ASP A 43 4.92 -3.14 -5.66
C ASP A 43 6.34 -2.61 -5.87
N THR A 44 6.48 -1.28 -5.79
CA THR A 44 7.76 -0.59 -5.92
C THR A 44 7.94 0.39 -4.76
N PRO A 45 9.20 0.69 -4.37
CA PRO A 45 9.48 1.71 -3.37
C PRO A 45 8.84 3.07 -3.70
N LYS A 46 8.65 3.41 -4.97
CA LYS A 46 8.05 4.70 -5.35
C LYS A 46 6.53 4.69 -5.23
N ASN A 47 5.89 3.54 -5.42
CA ASN A 47 4.43 3.40 -5.40
C ASN A 47 3.87 2.97 -4.03
N ILE A 48 4.72 2.55 -3.10
CA ILE A 48 4.32 2.12 -1.75
C ILE A 48 4.63 3.23 -0.75
N ARG A 49 3.66 3.59 0.09
CA ARG A 49 3.86 4.44 1.27
C ARG A 49 3.34 3.76 2.53
N VAL A 50 3.93 4.09 3.67
CA VAL A 50 3.42 3.68 4.98
C VAL A 50 2.63 4.86 5.53
N ILE A 51 1.35 4.64 5.84
CA ILE A 51 0.47 5.68 6.38
C ILE A 51 -0.30 5.16 7.59
N PRO A 52 -0.78 6.04 8.49
CA PRO A 52 -1.63 5.63 9.59
C PRO A 52 -2.91 4.93 9.10
N LYS A 53 -3.37 3.93 9.84
CA LYS A 53 -4.63 3.19 9.56
C LYS A 53 -5.82 4.11 9.33
N SER A 54 -5.96 5.15 10.15
CA SER A 54 -7.04 6.14 10.03
C SER A 54 -6.99 6.91 8.70
N LYS A 55 -5.78 7.30 8.27
CA LYS A 55 -5.58 7.94 6.97
C LYS A 55 -5.87 6.97 5.83
N HIS A 56 -5.44 5.71 5.97
CA HIS A 56 -5.68 4.67 4.99
C HIS A 56 -7.18 4.46 4.74
N GLN A 57 -7.96 4.28 5.81
CA GLN A 57 -9.41 4.14 5.74
C GLN A 57 -10.09 5.36 5.10
N ARG A 58 -9.63 6.58 5.42
CA ARG A 58 -10.18 7.79 4.82
C ARG A 58 -9.94 7.86 3.31
N ILE A 59 -8.81 7.38 2.82
CA ILE A 59 -8.53 7.33 1.37
C ILE A 59 -9.47 6.36 0.66
N HIS A 60 -9.67 5.16 1.23
CA HIS A 60 -10.64 4.19 0.70
C HIS A 60 -12.05 4.76 0.69
N LYS A 61 -12.47 5.39 1.80
CA LYS A 61 -13.78 6.05 1.89
C LYS A 61 -13.95 7.10 0.78
N ASN A 62 -12.96 7.98 0.59
CA ASN A 62 -13.02 9.02 -0.42
C ASN A 62 -13.07 8.46 -1.86
N ARG A 63 -12.37 7.34 -2.14
CA ARG A 63 -12.42 6.67 -3.45
C ARG A 63 -13.79 6.05 -3.71
N LYS A 64 -14.36 5.40 -2.70
CA LYS A 64 -15.73 4.88 -2.75
C LYS A 64 -16.75 5.98 -3.00
N GLU A 65 -16.62 7.12 -2.33
CA GLU A 65 -17.48 8.30 -2.54
C GLU A 65 -17.35 8.89 -3.96
N ARG A 66 -16.23 8.65 -4.66
CA ARG A 66 -15.98 9.07 -6.04
C ARG A 66 -16.32 8.01 -7.10
N GLY A 67 -16.69 6.79 -6.68
CA GLY A 67 -16.97 5.67 -7.60
C GLY A 67 -15.71 5.04 -8.23
N GLU A 68 -14.55 5.16 -7.59
CA GLU A 68 -13.24 4.68 -8.08
C GLU A 68 -12.83 3.31 -7.48
N GLU A 69 -13.77 2.56 -6.89
CA GLU A 69 -13.53 1.27 -6.21
C GLU A 69 -14.02 0.06 -7.04
#